data_AF-X1U7M6-F1
#
_entry.id   AF-X1U7M6-F1
#
_cell.length_a   1.000
_cell.length_b   1.000
_cell.length_c   1.000
_cell.angle_alpha   90.00
_cell.angle_beta   90.00
_cell.angle_gamma   90.00
#
_symmetry.space_group_name_H-M   'P 1'
#
loop_
_entity.id
_entity.type
_entity.pdbx_description
1 polymer ?
#
loop_
_entity_poly.entity_id
_entity_poly.type
_entity_poly.pdbx_seq_one_letter_code
_entity_poly.pdbx_strand_id
1 'polypeptide(L)'
;MSLPLLTRKKPSLEVKILAIGAGGLQRALTHEYVHDLIKMGKYKGGIFIGQPRHSSKAQTLNQQGGLYHVVTFKVGGITGIKLIESVVGASALSTREGKEQFLEQVKNDLDLILVRVTEA
;
A
#
# COMPACT_ATOMS: atom_id res chain seq x y z
N MET A 1 -19.76 -14.80 9.44
CA MET A 1 -20.00 -13.88 8.32
C MET A 1 -18.67 -13.37 7.81
N SER A 2 -18.33 -13.56 6.53
CA SER A 2 -17.22 -12.80 5.94
C SER A 2 -17.72 -11.37 5.70
N LEU A 3 -16.99 -10.39 6.23
CA LEU A 3 -17.26 -8.99 5.87
C LEU A 3 -17.00 -8.82 4.37
N PRO A 4 -17.86 -8.08 3.64
CA PRO A 4 -17.60 -7.80 2.24
C PRO A 4 -16.24 -7.09 2.13
N LEU A 5 -15.37 -7.62 1.27
CA LEU A 5 -14.09 -6.98 0.95
C LEU A 5 -14.39 -5.62 0.30
N LEU A 6 -13.65 -4.58 0.71
CA LEU A 6 -13.67 -3.29 0.01
C LEU A 6 -13.21 -3.53 -1.42
N THR A 7 -14.10 -3.44 -2.40
CA THR A 7 -13.70 -3.59 -3.80
C THR A 7 -13.74 -2.24 -4.49
N ARG A 8 -12.76 -2.01 -5.38
CA ARG A 8 -12.78 -0.87 -6.30
C ARG A 8 -12.28 -1.29 -7.68
N LYS A 9 -12.61 -0.48 -8.69
CA LYS A 9 -11.94 -0.55 -9.99
C LYS A 9 -10.44 -0.37 -9.81
N LYS A 10 -9.66 -1.00 -10.70
CA LYS A 10 -8.20 -0.85 -10.71
C LYS A 10 -7.86 0.66 -10.74
N PRO A 11 -7.05 1.15 -9.79
CA PRO A 11 -6.70 2.56 -9.75
C PRO A 11 -5.95 2.98 -11.01
N SER A 12 -6.22 4.19 -11.49
CA SER A 12 -5.58 4.78 -12.68
C SER A 12 -4.21 5.40 -12.41
N LEU A 13 -3.73 5.31 -11.16
CA LEU A 13 -2.43 5.85 -10.77
C LEU A 13 -1.30 4.96 -11.32
N GLU A 14 -0.31 5.58 -11.95
CA GLU A 14 0.92 4.91 -12.35
C GLU A 14 1.75 4.51 -11.12
N VAL A 15 2.50 3.42 -11.21
CA VAL A 15 3.41 3.02 -10.13
C VAL A 15 4.60 3.97 -10.13
N LYS A 16 4.72 4.77 -9.08
CA LYS A 16 5.84 5.71 -8.87
C LYS A 16 6.63 5.42 -7.60
N ILE A 17 6.04 4.68 -6.67
CA ILE A 17 6.67 4.31 -5.40
C ILE A 17 6.67 2.80 -5.25
N LEU A 18 7.84 2.23 -4.96
CA LEU A 18 7.94 0.85 -4.49
C LEU A 18 8.09 0.82 -2.97
N ALA A 19 7.37 -0.09 -2.32
CA ALA A 19 7.42 -0.26 -0.87
C ALA A 19 7.75 -1.70 -0.49
N ILE A 20 8.94 -1.94 0.05
CA ILE A 20 9.32 -3.23 0.62
C ILE A 20 8.87 -3.25 2.08
N GLY A 21 7.87 -4.07 2.39
CA GLY A 21 7.34 -4.25 3.74
C GLY A 21 6.32 -3.21 4.19
N ALA A 22 5.05 -3.33 3.80
CA ALA A 22 3.97 -2.47 4.31
C ALA A 22 3.46 -2.91 5.71
N GLY A 23 4.18 -2.50 6.75
CA GLY A 23 3.77 -2.60 8.16
C GLY A 23 2.67 -1.60 8.56
N GLY A 24 2.21 -1.68 9.80
CA GLY A 24 1.20 -0.75 10.34
C GLY A 24 1.65 0.71 10.27
N LEU A 25 2.84 1.00 10.78
CA LEU A 25 3.36 2.38 10.83
C LEU A 25 3.65 2.95 9.42
N GLN A 26 4.03 2.15 8.42
CA GLN A 26 4.23 2.68 7.07
C GLN A 26 2.89 3.04 6.41
N ARG A 27 1.87 2.21 6.65
CA ARG A 27 0.52 2.45 6.17
C ARG A 27 -0.13 3.68 6.83
N ALA A 28 0.15 3.93 8.10
CA ALA A 28 -0.39 5.05 8.88
C ALA A 28 0.50 6.31 8.90
N LEU A 29 1.62 6.32 8.16
CA LEU A 29 2.46 7.51 8.00
C LEU A 29 2.68 7.80 6.52
N THR A 30 3.65 7.14 5.90
CA THR A 30 4.09 7.48 4.54
C THR A 30 3.00 7.25 3.51
N HIS A 31 2.24 6.15 3.60
CA HIS A 31 1.17 5.90 2.63
C HIS A 31 0.01 6.88 2.78
N GLU A 32 -0.29 7.28 4.02
CA GLU A 32 -1.29 8.31 4.32
C GLU A 32 -0.86 9.67 3.79
N TYR A 33 0.40 10.05 4.00
CA TYR A 33 0.95 11.28 3.46
C TYR A 33 0.90 11.32 1.93
N VAL A 34 1.29 10.22 1.26
CA VAL A 34 1.18 10.09 -0.20
C VAL A 34 -0.28 10.18 -0.65
N HIS A 35 -1.20 9.56 0.09
CA HIS A 35 -2.63 9.66 -0.20
C HIS A 35 -3.12 11.11 -0.13
N ASP A 36 -2.74 11.86 0.91
CA ASP A 36 -3.12 13.26 1.06
C ASP A 36 -2.56 14.12 -0.08
N LEU A 37 -1.29 13.89 -0.48
CA LEU A 37 -0.69 14.58 -1.64
C LEU A 37 -1.44 14.30 -2.95
N ILE A 38 -1.89 13.06 -3.17
CA ILE A 38 -2.72 12.70 -4.33
C ILE A 38 -4.06 13.45 -4.27
N LYS A 39 -4.74 13.44 -3.13
CA LYS A 39 -6.05 14.10 -2.95
C LYS A 39 -5.95 15.62 -3.11
N MET A 40 -4.81 16.21 -2.77
CA MET A 40 -4.52 17.64 -2.99
C MET A 40 -4.10 17.96 -4.44
N GLY A 41 -4.01 16.96 -5.33
CA GLY A 41 -3.54 17.14 -6.71
C GLY A 41 -2.04 17.47 -6.83
N LYS A 42 -1.27 17.29 -5.75
CA LYS A 42 0.17 17.62 -5.68
C LYS A 42 1.07 16.46 -6.08
N TYR A 43 0.52 15.25 -6.17
CA TYR A 43 1.25 14.06 -6.56
C TYR A 43 0.38 13.14 -7.42
N LYS A 44 0.99 12.49 -8.42
CA LYS A 44 0.30 11.64 -9.40
C LYS A 44 0.98 10.29 -9.52
N GLY A 45 1.22 9.65 -8.37
CA GLY A 45 1.91 8.37 -8.29
C GLY A 45 1.29 7.44 -7.25
N GLY A 46 1.20 6.17 -7.60
CA GLY A 46 0.71 5.08 -6.74
C GLY A 46 1.85 4.30 -6.10
N ILE A 47 1.51 3.56 -5.04
CA ILE A 47 2.41 2.71 -4.27
C ILE A 47 2.19 1.25 -4.66
N PHE A 48 3.25 0.57 -5.09
CA PHE A 48 3.26 -0.88 -5.26
C PHE A 48 4.06 -1.54 -4.13
N ILE A 49 3.47 -2.53 -3.46
CA ILE A 49 4.04 -3.13 -2.25
C ILE A 49 4.66 -4.49 -2.55
N GLY A 50 5.92 -4.69 -2.20
CA GLY A 50 6.54 -6.01 -2.08
C GLY A 50 6.53 -6.46 -0.63
N GLN A 51 5.77 -7.50 -0.29
CA GLN A 51 5.79 -8.06 1.07
C GLN A 51 6.83 -9.16 1.23
N PRO A 52 7.87 -8.97 2.08
CA PRO A 52 8.91 -9.98 2.29
C PRO A 52 8.41 -11.20 3.07
N ARG A 53 7.43 -11.03 3.96
CA ARG A 53 6.86 -12.10 4.80
C ARG A 53 5.34 -12.11 4.69
N HIS A 54 4.74 -13.28 4.93
CA HIS A 54 3.28 -13.51 4.97
C HIS A 54 2.55 -13.10 3.68
N SER A 55 2.56 -14.00 2.69
CA SER A 55 1.90 -13.84 1.38
C SER A 55 0.43 -13.43 1.47
N SER A 56 -0.27 -13.83 2.52
CA SER A 56 -1.68 -13.47 2.78
C SER A 56 -1.92 -11.96 2.79
N LYS A 57 -0.98 -11.14 3.27
CA LYS A 57 -1.16 -9.69 3.31
C LYS A 57 -1.17 -9.08 1.91
N ALA A 58 -0.28 -9.52 1.02
CA ALA A 58 -0.28 -9.07 -0.37
C ALA A 58 -1.56 -9.48 -1.09
N GLN A 59 -2.03 -10.71 -0.85
CA GLN A 59 -3.30 -11.20 -1.38
C GLN A 59 -4.49 -10.36 -0.90
N THR A 60 -4.60 -10.10 0.40
CA THR A 60 -5.68 -9.27 0.96
C THR A 60 -5.67 -7.86 0.37
N LEU A 61 -4.50 -7.22 0.25
CA LEU A 61 -4.38 -5.91 -0.39
C LEU A 61 -4.91 -5.95 -1.83
N ASN A 62 -4.52 -6.96 -2.61
CA ASN A 62 -4.99 -7.08 -4.00
C ASN A 62 -6.49 -7.35 -4.09
N GLN A 63 -7.02 -8.23 -3.23
CA GLN A 63 -8.46 -8.51 -3.14
C GLN A 63 -9.27 -7.27 -2.77
N GLN A 64 -8.67 -6.35 -2.00
CA GLN A 64 -9.28 -5.08 -1.62
C GLN A 64 -8.99 -3.94 -2.62
N GLY A 65 -8.39 -4.23 -3.77
CA GLY A 65 -7.97 -3.20 -4.74
C GLY A 65 -6.96 -2.20 -4.18
N GLY A 66 -6.20 -2.57 -3.15
CA GLY A 66 -5.26 -1.72 -2.42
C GLY A 66 -5.91 -0.84 -1.34
N LEU A 67 -7.21 -1.00 -1.08
CA LEU A 67 -7.92 -0.20 -0.10
C LEU A 67 -7.70 -0.70 1.34
N TYR A 68 -7.55 0.24 2.26
CA TYR A 68 -7.61 -0.04 3.69
C TYR A 68 -7.93 1.23 4.48
N HIS A 69 -8.44 1.08 5.69
CA HIS A 69 -8.67 2.20 6.59
C HIS A 69 -7.44 2.45 7.49
N VAL A 70 -7.13 3.72 7.70
CA VAL A 70 -6.33 4.19 8.84
C VAL A 70 -7.30 4.80 9.84
N VAL A 71 -7.26 4.30 11.07
CA VAL A 71 -8.12 4.76 12.16
C VAL A 71 -7.25 5.45 13.18
N THR A 72 -7.53 6.72 13.44
CA THR A 72 -6.87 7.52 14.47
C THR A 72 -7.74 7.52 15.71
N PHE A 73 -7.14 7.31 16.88
CA PHE A 73 -7.84 7.31 18.15
C PHE A 73 -6.98 7.92 19.25
N LYS A 74 -7.64 8.47 20.26
CA LYS A 74 -7.04 8.91 21.53
C LYS A 74 -7.76 8.21 22.69
N VAL A 75 -7.36 8.49 23.93
CA VAL A 75 -7.99 7.89 25.13
C VAL A 75 -9.52 8.05 25.14
N GLY A 76 -10.03 9.17 24.64
CA GLY A 76 -11.47 9.44 24.51
C GLY A 76 -12.18 8.78 23.33
N GLY A 77 -11.51 7.91 22.56
CA GLY A 77 -12.09 7.19 21.43
C GLY A 77 -11.55 7.57 20.05
N ILE A 78 -12.26 7.14 19.01
CA ILE A 78 -11.90 7.35 17.60
C ILE A 78 -12.02 8.85 17.26
N THR A 79 -10.98 9.41 16.65
CA THR A 79 -10.93 10.81 16.22
C THR A 79 -10.92 10.96 14.70
N GLY A 80 -10.70 9.88 13.96
CA GLY A 80 -10.70 9.92 12.50
C GLY A 80 -10.65 8.53 11.87
N ILE A 81 -11.28 8.41 10.71
CA ILE A 81 -11.21 7.23 9.85
C ILE A 81 -10.91 7.73 8.45
N LYS A 82 -9.79 7.32 7.88
CA LYS A 82 -9.37 7.68 6.52
C LYS A 82 -9.30 6.42 5.65
N LEU A 83 -10.00 6.44 4.52
CA LEU A 83 -9.88 5.39 3.50
C LEU A 83 -8.66 5.68 2.63
N ILE A 84 -7.64 4.83 2.73
CA ILE A 84 -6.42 4.96 1.93
C ILE A 84 -6.61 4.31 0.57
N GLU A 85 -6.22 5.06 -0.44
CA GLU A 85 -6.43 4.73 -1.85
C GLU A 85 -5.14 4.76 -2.68
N SER A 86 -3.99 5.07 -2.06
CA SER A 86 -2.69 5.29 -2.72
C SER A 86 -2.00 3.99 -3.16
N VAL A 87 -2.41 2.82 -2.65
CA VAL A 87 -1.84 1.53 -3.02
C VAL A 87 -2.50 0.99 -4.29
N VAL A 88 -1.71 0.69 -5.30
CA VAL A 88 -2.18 0.25 -6.62
C VAL A 88 -1.97 -1.24 -6.89
N GLY A 89 -1.18 -1.90 -6.06
CA GLY A 89 -0.95 -3.34 -6.11
C GLY A 89 0.02 -3.82 -5.03
N ALA A 90 0.07 -5.13 -4.85
CA ALA A 90 1.03 -5.77 -3.98
C ALA A 90 1.46 -7.14 -4.53
N SER A 91 2.67 -7.59 -4.18
CA SER A 91 3.14 -8.93 -4.45
C SER A 91 3.82 -9.54 -3.22
N ALA A 92 3.87 -10.87 -3.17
CA ALA A 92 4.58 -11.60 -2.12
C ALA A 92 6.02 -11.89 -2.56
N LEU A 93 7.01 -11.22 -1.96
CA LEU A 93 8.42 -11.43 -2.29
C LEU A 93 8.96 -12.78 -1.79
N SER A 94 8.16 -13.55 -1.06
CA SER A 94 8.50 -14.92 -0.65
C SER A 94 8.34 -15.94 -1.79
N THR A 95 7.67 -15.59 -2.89
CA THR A 95 7.51 -16.47 -4.06
C THR A 95 8.31 -15.95 -5.25
N ARG A 96 8.67 -16.84 -6.18
CA ARG A 96 9.39 -16.44 -7.40
C ARG A 96 8.54 -15.50 -8.25
N GLU A 97 7.29 -15.86 -8.46
CA GLU A 97 6.34 -15.09 -9.27
C GLU A 97 6.09 -13.71 -8.66
N GLY A 98 6.00 -13.61 -7.33
CA GLY A 98 5.79 -12.32 -6.65
C GLY A 98 7.04 -11.43 -6.66
N LYS A 99 8.25 -12.02 -6.64
CA LYS A 99 9.51 -11.28 -6.88
C LYS A 99 9.57 -10.76 -8.31
N GLU A 100 9.28 -11.59 -9.30
CA GLU A 100 9.24 -11.18 -10.71
C GLU A 100 8.24 -10.04 -10.92
N GLN A 101 7.01 -10.17 -10.39
CA GLN A 101 6.00 -9.10 -10.43
C GLN A 101 6.48 -7.78 -9.82
N PHE A 102 7.22 -7.84 -8.72
CA PHE A 102 7.78 -6.65 -8.06
C PHE A 102 8.92 -6.04 -8.88
N LEU A 103 9.84 -6.87 -9.38
CA LEU A 103 10.97 -6.43 -10.19
C LEU A 103 10.53 -5.82 -11.51
N GLU A 104 9.45 -6.30 -12.11
CA GLU A 104 8.84 -5.67 -13.29
C GLU A 104 8.43 -4.22 -13.01
N GLN A 105 8.07 -3.87 -11.77
CA GLN A 105 7.73 -2.50 -11.42
C GLN A 105 8.94 -1.56 -11.37
N VAL A 106 10.17 -2.09 -11.28
CA VAL A 106 11.41 -1.29 -11.31
C VAL A 106 11.62 -0.64 -12.68
N LYS A 107 10.97 -1.14 -13.74
CA LYS A 107 11.02 -0.56 -15.09
C LYS A 107 10.19 0.72 -15.24
N ASN A 108 9.35 1.06 -14.26
CA ASN A 108 8.63 2.33 -14.26
C ASN A 108 9.60 3.48 -13.93
N ASP A 109 9.20 4.71 -14.29
CA ASP A 109 9.90 5.93 -13.88
C ASP A 109 9.59 6.23 -12.41
N LEU A 110 10.34 5.60 -11.49
CA LEU A 110 10.09 5.63 -10.05
C LEU A 110 10.66 6.89 -9.39
N ASP A 111 9.86 7.50 -8.51
CA ASP A 111 10.28 8.64 -7.69
C ASP A 111 10.94 8.20 -6.38
N LEU A 112 10.57 7.02 -5.86
CA LEU A 112 11.00 6.57 -4.54
C LEU A 112 10.93 5.05 -4.35
N ILE A 113 11.91 4.51 -3.62
CA ILE A 113 11.87 3.16 -3.04
C ILE A 113 11.86 3.28 -1.52
N LEU A 114 10.77 2.84 -0.90
CA LEU A 114 10.61 2.76 0.54
C LEU A 114 11.02 1.37 1.02
N VAL A 115 12.04 1.31 1.87
CA VAL A 115 12.43 0.07 2.54
C VAL A 115 12.05 0.17 3.99
N ARG A 116 11.14 -0.70 4.40
CA ARG A 116 10.82 -0.88 5.81
C ARG A 116 10.94 -2.34 6.17
N VAL A 117 12.16 -2.66 6.53
CA VAL A 117 12.47 -3.81 7.36
C VAL A 117 12.64 -3.30 8.80
N THR A 118 12.40 -4.17 9.78
CA THR A 118 12.78 -3.87 11.17
C THR A 118 14.28 -3.58 11.23
N GLU A 119 14.77 -3.01 12.33
CA GLU A 119 16.15 -2.56 12.53
C GLU A 119 17.22 -3.65 12.35
N ALA A 120 16.81 -4.93 12.33
CA ALA A 120 17.65 -6.12 12.24
C ALA A 120 18.01 -6.53 10.80
#